data_AF-A0A318UVV4-F1
#
_entry.id   AF-A0A318UVV4-F1
#
_cell.length_a   1.000
_cell.length_b   1.000
_cell.length_c   1.000
_cell.angle_alpha   90.00
_cell.angle_beta   90.00
_cell.angle_gamma   90.00
#
_symmetry.space_group_name_H-M   'P 1'
#
loop_
_entity.id
_entity.type
_entity.pdbx_description
1 polymer ?
#
loop_
_entity_poly.entity_id
_entity_poly.type
_entity_poly.pdbx_seq_one_letter_code
_entity_poly.pdbx_strand_id
1 'polypeptide(L)'
;MQIWHWALVASSVVLLIVLLFVAHRYLALKKALAGSDEALSGSAHPLGEDFVSADKKAQWLALLKQQRNICKDLLEKSPKVDSQGRSALSCWAIFLDVEMHVIERSVPNEKIVMLLGVFKGLLDRVDQAQEIDALLKSLKVNQSLLYELNKVIQKAGDKVFAQDNITADLNNQLTKLQAELSVESDLDDALAALRAEMASMHEFSERLAVHMEELKDIEEHEAYVAALEGFINDVSEAVFLDPMKTELDDKVADLKALAAYQKNIIEELKEGVHKVKTDNEGEGKYLSAYDVSIVRLEKSLLESGRVVKSLEAKLLSLQTIQYNLNIDAAKRDEALKKATALLSQKKQSSSGAMDIYGVMEEERSTMKNIEDLLYQGSFTEQSDAYVSEQSMKLNSLRQMVDESELYVEMLERDLEDARVLHETLMNRKLYPEDYIDSAHGDEDLLNNQDLEEIENLQEINNELEEEKRRLEAEIYDGQELSDEAVKLQKKITELDAKIEAIQEKYVEMEERYLAALMAKEHKL
;
A
#
# COMPACT_ATOMS: atom_id res chain seq x y z
N MET A 1 -48.64 -28.82 -21.25
CA MET A 1 -49.01 -27.38 -21.26
C MET A 1 -50.36 -27.06 -20.63
N GLN A 2 -51.41 -27.88 -20.79
CA GLN A 2 -52.74 -27.54 -20.24
C GLN A 2 -52.83 -27.46 -18.70
N ILE A 3 -52.08 -28.30 -17.96
CA ILE A 3 -52.11 -28.31 -16.47
C ILE A 3 -51.57 -27.00 -15.88
N TRP A 4 -50.55 -26.41 -16.49
CA TRP A 4 -49.99 -25.12 -16.05
C TRP A 4 -50.95 -23.96 -16.32
N HIS A 5 -51.72 -23.99 -17.41
CA HIS A 5 -52.78 -23.00 -17.66
C HIS A 5 -53.92 -23.12 -16.65
N TRP A 6 -54.34 -24.33 -16.29
CA TRP A 6 -55.35 -24.54 -15.25
C TRP A 6 -54.87 -24.13 -13.85
N ALA A 7 -53.60 -24.36 -13.52
CA ALA A 7 -53.02 -23.87 -12.27
C ALA A 7 -52.96 -22.33 -12.22
N LEU A 8 -52.66 -21.68 -13.35
CA LEU A 8 -52.60 -20.23 -13.43
C LEU A 8 -54.00 -19.59 -13.37
N VAL A 9 -55.00 -20.21 -14.01
CA VAL A 9 -56.42 -19.81 -13.87
C VAL A 9 -56.91 -20.02 -12.44
N ALA A 10 -56.57 -21.14 -11.80
CA ALA A 10 -56.94 -21.36 -10.39
C ALA A 10 -56.30 -20.32 -9.46
N SER A 11 -55.03 -19.97 -9.68
CA SER A 11 -54.35 -18.92 -8.91
C SER A 11 -54.95 -17.54 -9.14
N SER A 12 -55.39 -17.23 -10.37
CA SER A 12 -56.01 -15.94 -10.67
C SER A 12 -57.39 -15.81 -10.05
N VAL A 13 -58.17 -16.89 -10.03
CA VAL A 13 -59.49 -16.94 -9.36
C VAL A 13 -59.32 -16.76 -7.84
N VAL A 14 -58.32 -17.39 -7.23
CA VAL A 14 -58.03 -17.22 -5.80
C VAL A 14 -57.61 -15.78 -5.50
N LEU A 15 -56.75 -15.17 -6.32
CA LEU A 15 -56.37 -13.77 -6.17
C LEU A 15 -57.56 -12.81 -6.34
N LEU A 16 -58.47 -13.10 -7.25
CA LEU A 16 -59.68 -12.30 -7.49
C LEU A 16 -60.65 -12.39 -6.31
N ILE A 17 -60.77 -13.56 -5.68
CA ILE A 17 -61.56 -13.75 -4.45
C ILE A 17 -60.94 -12.99 -3.29
N VAL A 18 -59.61 -13.02 -3.13
CA VAL A 18 -58.90 -12.24 -2.10
C VAL A 18 -59.08 -10.74 -2.34
N LEU A 19 -58.96 -10.27 -3.58
CA LEU A 19 -59.20 -8.86 -3.93
C LEU A 19 -60.64 -8.43 -3.69
N LEU A 20 -61.63 -9.27 -3.99
CA LEU A 20 -63.04 -9.00 -3.66
C LEU A 20 -63.27 -8.96 -2.14
N PHE A 21 -62.60 -9.81 -1.37
CA PHE A 21 -62.68 -9.79 0.09
C PHE A 21 -62.04 -8.53 0.67
N VAL A 22 -60.89 -8.10 0.15
CA VAL A 22 -60.23 -6.84 0.54
C VAL A 22 -61.07 -5.64 0.11
N ALA A 23 -61.62 -5.63 -1.10
CA ALA A 23 -62.51 -4.57 -1.57
C ALA A 23 -63.80 -4.51 -0.75
N HIS A 24 -64.37 -5.65 -0.36
CA HIS A 24 -65.53 -5.71 0.50
C HIS A 24 -65.21 -5.21 1.91
N ARG A 25 -64.05 -5.58 2.48
CA ARG A 25 -63.58 -5.06 3.77
C ARG A 25 -63.27 -3.58 3.72
N TYR A 26 -62.69 -3.10 2.63
CA TYR A 26 -62.44 -1.67 2.39
C TYR A 26 -63.74 -0.89 2.25
N LEU A 27 -64.73 -1.41 1.52
CA LEU A 27 -66.07 -0.80 1.41
C LEU A 27 -66.85 -0.87 2.74
N ALA A 28 -66.67 -1.92 3.53
CA ALA A 28 -67.26 -2.03 4.87
C ALA A 28 -66.63 -1.03 5.84
N LEU A 29 -65.30 -0.84 5.80
CA LEU A 29 -64.59 0.19 6.54
C LEU A 29 -64.97 1.59 6.06
N LYS A 30 -65.13 1.80 4.76
CA LYS A 30 -65.61 3.07 4.19
C LYS A 30 -67.06 3.38 4.58
N LYS A 31 -67.93 2.37 4.66
CA LYS A 31 -69.30 2.53 5.19
C LYS A 31 -69.31 2.76 6.69
N ALA A 32 -68.40 2.17 7.46
CA ALA A 32 -68.25 2.45 8.88
C ALA A 32 -67.72 3.88 9.14
N LEU A 33 -66.82 4.37 8.27
CA LEU A 33 -66.34 5.75 8.32
C LEU A 33 -67.41 6.76 7.87
N ALA A 34 -68.15 6.46 6.78
CA ALA A 34 -69.24 7.31 6.28
C ALA A 34 -70.47 7.30 7.20
N GLY A 35 -70.73 6.19 7.92
CA GLY A 35 -71.74 6.12 8.98
C GLY A 35 -71.31 6.77 10.29
N SER A 36 -70.01 7.09 10.45
CA SER A 36 -69.47 7.83 11.60
C SER A 36 -69.55 9.34 11.41
N ASP A 37 -69.68 9.84 10.17
CA ASP A 37 -69.72 11.28 9.87
C ASP A 37 -71.15 11.87 9.84
N GLU A 38 -72.19 11.04 9.68
CA GLU A 38 -73.60 11.47 9.89
C GLU A 38 -74.09 11.25 11.33
N ALA A 39 -73.32 10.56 12.18
CA ALA A 39 -73.69 10.31 13.58
C ALA A 39 -73.31 11.45 14.56
N LEU A 40 -72.64 12.51 14.08
CA LEU A 40 -72.23 13.67 14.90
C LEU A 40 -73.10 14.92 14.71
N SER A 41 -74.14 14.87 13.87
CA SER A 41 -75.08 15.98 13.71
C SER A 41 -76.54 15.53 13.70
N GLY A 42 -77.14 15.51 14.89
CA GLY A 42 -78.59 15.65 15.06
C GLY A 42 -79.44 14.38 14.97
N SER A 43 -79.57 13.67 16.08
CA SER A 43 -80.92 13.41 16.63
C SER A 43 -80.81 13.06 18.12
N ALA A 44 -81.40 13.92 18.95
CA ALA A 44 -81.85 13.52 20.27
C ALA A 44 -83.01 12.54 20.06
N HIS A 45 -82.72 11.24 20.02
CA HIS A 45 -83.70 10.21 20.30
C HIS A 45 -83.49 9.70 21.73
N PRO A 46 -84.56 9.62 22.54
CA PRO A 46 -84.46 9.23 23.93
C PRO A 46 -84.05 7.77 24.02
N LEU A 47 -83.20 7.48 25.00
CA LEU A 47 -82.86 6.15 25.48
C LEU A 47 -84.10 5.25 25.53
N GLY A 48 -84.22 4.36 24.53
CA GLY A 48 -84.95 3.12 24.69
C GLY A 48 -84.08 2.18 25.53
N GLU A 49 -84.54 1.82 26.71
CA GLU A 49 -83.97 0.77 27.54
C GLU A 49 -83.97 -0.56 26.76
N ASP A 50 -82.87 -0.88 26.09
CA ASP A 50 -82.56 -2.27 25.75
C ASP A 50 -82.12 -2.97 27.04
N PHE A 51 -83.09 -3.42 27.84
CA PHE A 51 -82.86 -4.41 28.87
C PHE A 51 -82.36 -5.69 28.18
N VAL A 52 -81.04 -5.88 28.16
CA VAL A 52 -80.43 -7.19 27.92
C VAL A 52 -81.09 -8.18 28.89
N SER A 53 -81.86 -9.13 28.34
CA SER A 53 -82.54 -10.15 29.15
C SER A 53 -81.54 -10.79 30.13
N ALA A 54 -81.93 -10.83 31.41
CA ALA A 54 -81.10 -11.27 32.52
C ALA A 54 -80.47 -12.66 32.30
N ASP A 55 -81.15 -13.51 31.51
CA ASP A 55 -80.67 -14.85 31.16
C ASP A 55 -79.44 -14.84 30.24
N LYS A 56 -79.39 -13.92 29.27
CA LYS A 56 -78.20 -13.77 28.42
C LYS A 56 -77.04 -13.27 29.25
N LYS A 57 -77.27 -12.25 30.08
CA LYS A 57 -76.27 -11.71 31.01
C LYS A 57 -75.66 -12.79 31.91
N ALA A 58 -76.47 -13.69 32.45
CA ALA A 58 -76.01 -14.81 33.26
C ALA A 58 -75.14 -15.81 32.46
N GLN A 59 -75.49 -16.10 31.20
CA GLN A 59 -74.70 -16.97 30.33
C GLN A 59 -73.33 -16.36 29.98
N TRP A 60 -73.26 -15.06 29.66
CA TRP A 60 -72.00 -14.35 29.41
C TRP A 60 -71.08 -14.37 30.64
N LEU A 61 -71.65 -14.15 31.83
CA LEU A 61 -70.88 -14.21 33.08
C LEU A 61 -70.37 -15.61 33.40
N ALA A 62 -71.15 -16.66 33.09
CA ALA A 62 -70.71 -18.04 33.27
C ALA A 62 -69.53 -18.37 32.34
N LEU A 63 -69.59 -17.92 31.08
CA LEU A 63 -68.55 -18.17 30.07
C LEU A 63 -67.25 -17.40 30.40
N LEU A 64 -67.36 -16.14 30.84
CA LEU A 64 -66.20 -15.36 31.30
C LEU A 64 -65.56 -15.96 32.57
N LYS A 65 -66.38 -16.48 33.51
CA LYS A 65 -65.86 -17.21 34.68
C LYS A 65 -65.11 -18.48 34.27
N GLN A 66 -65.61 -19.20 33.27
CA GLN A 66 -64.93 -20.37 32.73
C GLN A 66 -63.59 -20.01 32.08
N GLN A 67 -63.55 -18.96 31.26
CA GLN A 67 -62.32 -18.47 30.63
C GLN A 67 -61.31 -17.97 31.66
N ARG A 68 -61.76 -17.25 32.69
CA ARG A 68 -60.91 -16.81 33.81
C ARG A 68 -60.27 -17.99 34.55
N ASN A 69 -61.04 -19.04 34.83
CA ASN A 69 -60.52 -20.23 35.50
C ASN A 69 -59.47 -20.95 34.64
N ILE A 70 -59.69 -21.03 33.32
CA ILE A 70 -58.70 -21.56 32.38
C ILE A 70 -57.42 -20.71 32.39
N CYS A 71 -57.52 -19.38 32.37
CA CYS A 71 -56.35 -18.50 32.46
C CYS A 71 -55.59 -18.66 33.78
N LYS A 72 -56.29 -18.86 34.91
CA LYS A 72 -55.65 -19.14 36.21
C LYS A 72 -54.92 -20.48 36.21
N ASP A 73 -55.54 -21.53 35.70
CA ASP A 73 -54.93 -22.86 35.58
C ASP A 73 -53.69 -22.83 34.67
N LEU A 74 -53.72 -22.05 33.59
CA LEU A 74 -52.57 -21.86 32.69
C LEU A 74 -51.45 -21.01 33.33
N LEU A 75 -51.80 -20.02 34.15
CA LEU A 75 -50.82 -19.24 34.93
C LEU A 75 -50.14 -20.08 36.01
N GLU A 76 -50.84 -21.03 36.63
CA GLU A 76 -50.26 -21.94 37.61
C GLU A 76 -49.37 -23.00 36.97
N LYS A 77 -49.73 -23.50 35.78
CA LYS A 77 -48.98 -24.55 35.06
C LYS A 77 -47.81 -24.05 34.21
N SER A 78 -47.72 -22.74 33.94
CA SER A 78 -46.66 -22.18 33.10
C SER A 78 -45.30 -22.07 33.82
N PRO A 79 -44.18 -22.44 33.16
CA PRO A 79 -42.85 -22.36 33.76
C PRO A 79 -42.42 -20.91 34.04
N LYS A 80 -41.73 -20.67 35.17
CA LYS A 80 -41.27 -19.33 35.60
C LYS A 80 -40.26 -18.66 34.66
N VAL A 81 -39.67 -19.44 33.75
CA VAL A 81 -38.69 -18.96 32.75
C VAL A 81 -39.39 -18.14 31.66
N ASP A 82 -40.67 -18.38 31.42
CA ASP A 82 -41.44 -17.74 30.36
C ASP A 82 -42.17 -16.49 30.88
N SER A 83 -41.38 -15.47 31.26
CA SER A 83 -41.87 -14.23 31.87
C SER A 83 -42.82 -13.45 30.96
N GLN A 84 -42.58 -13.48 29.65
CA GLN A 84 -43.43 -12.85 28.64
C GLN A 84 -44.78 -13.54 28.50
N GLY A 85 -44.81 -14.88 28.39
CA GLY A 85 -46.05 -15.67 28.32
C GLY A 85 -46.90 -15.52 29.58
N ARG A 86 -46.28 -15.51 30.77
CA ARG A 86 -46.96 -15.26 32.05
C ARG A 86 -47.53 -13.85 32.14
N SER A 87 -46.78 -12.84 31.69
CA SER A 87 -47.23 -11.44 31.71
C SER A 87 -48.42 -11.24 30.76
N ALA A 88 -48.36 -11.78 29.54
CA ALA A 88 -49.48 -11.77 28.59
C ALA A 88 -50.73 -12.47 29.15
N LEU A 89 -50.57 -13.67 29.71
CA LEU A 89 -51.68 -14.40 30.35
C LEU A 89 -52.26 -13.64 31.55
N SER A 90 -51.42 -12.92 32.31
CA SER A 90 -51.89 -12.07 33.41
C SER A 90 -52.66 -10.84 32.91
N CYS A 91 -52.22 -10.22 31.81
CA CYS A 91 -52.96 -9.15 31.15
C CYS A 91 -54.34 -9.62 30.66
N TRP A 92 -54.41 -10.82 30.06
CA TRP A 92 -55.67 -11.44 29.65
C TRP A 92 -56.58 -11.76 30.84
N ALA A 93 -56.03 -12.27 31.95
CA ALA A 93 -56.82 -12.52 33.16
C ALA A 93 -57.39 -11.23 33.75
N ILE A 94 -56.62 -10.14 33.74
CA ILE A 94 -57.07 -8.81 34.19
C ILE A 94 -58.15 -8.25 33.24
N PHE A 95 -58.00 -8.45 31.92
CA PHE A 95 -59.01 -8.04 30.94
C PHE A 95 -60.34 -8.76 31.16
N LEU A 96 -60.31 -10.09 31.33
CA LEU A 96 -61.51 -10.89 31.66
C LEU A 96 -62.13 -10.47 33.00
N ASP A 97 -61.31 -10.06 33.96
CA ASP A 97 -61.78 -9.52 35.24
C ASP A 97 -62.47 -8.17 35.08
N VAL A 98 -61.92 -7.27 34.25
CA VAL A 98 -62.56 -5.99 33.91
C VAL A 98 -63.88 -6.22 33.19
N GLU A 99 -63.92 -7.09 32.18
CA GLU A 99 -65.15 -7.40 31.44
C GLU A 99 -66.23 -8.03 32.33
N MET A 100 -65.85 -8.95 33.21
CA MET A 100 -66.77 -9.56 34.17
C MET A 100 -67.31 -8.50 35.16
N HIS A 101 -66.48 -7.56 35.62
CA HIS A 101 -66.91 -6.47 36.50
C HIS A 101 -67.81 -5.45 35.80
N VAL A 102 -67.56 -5.13 34.54
CA VAL A 102 -68.37 -4.22 33.71
C VAL A 102 -69.75 -4.83 33.43
N ILE A 103 -69.82 -6.15 33.23
CA ILE A 103 -71.08 -6.86 33.01
C ILE A 103 -71.83 -7.06 34.35
N GLU A 104 -71.19 -7.50 35.44
CA GLU A 104 -71.86 -7.83 36.71
C GLU A 104 -72.53 -6.61 37.36
N ARG A 105 -71.88 -5.46 37.33
CA ARG A 105 -72.39 -4.22 37.90
C ARG A 105 -72.13 -3.11 36.89
N SER A 106 -73.13 -2.33 36.52
CA SER A 106 -72.94 -1.09 35.77
C SER A 106 -72.18 -0.08 36.66
N VAL A 107 -70.86 -0.28 36.86
CA VAL A 107 -70.06 0.42 37.90
C VAL A 107 -69.42 1.70 37.33
N PRO A 108 -69.36 2.78 38.12
CA PRO A 108 -68.69 4.03 37.78
C PRO A 108 -67.19 3.88 37.42
N ASN A 109 -66.75 4.76 36.51
CA ASN A 109 -65.44 4.78 35.83
C ASN A 109 -64.19 4.64 36.73
N GLU A 110 -64.27 4.97 38.02
CA GLU A 110 -63.11 5.04 38.92
C GLU A 110 -62.42 3.68 39.17
N LYS A 111 -63.17 2.57 39.26
CA LYS A 111 -62.59 1.23 39.45
C LYS A 111 -62.00 0.66 38.16
N ILE A 112 -62.54 1.07 37.02
CA ILE A 112 -62.02 0.72 35.69
C ILE A 112 -60.66 1.40 35.48
N VAL A 113 -60.53 2.68 35.87
CA VAL A 113 -59.27 3.44 35.79
C VAL A 113 -58.15 2.79 36.61
N MET A 114 -58.43 2.28 37.81
CA MET A 114 -57.40 1.58 38.61
C MET A 114 -56.92 0.27 37.95
N LEU A 115 -57.84 -0.53 37.40
CA LEU A 115 -57.48 -1.77 36.70
C LEU A 115 -56.74 -1.48 35.37
N LEU A 116 -57.12 -0.42 34.66
CA LEU A 116 -56.40 0.07 33.48
C LEU A 116 -54.99 0.56 33.82
N GLY A 117 -54.80 1.17 35.00
CA GLY A 117 -53.48 1.60 35.48
C GLY A 117 -52.53 0.42 35.73
N VAL A 118 -53.04 -0.66 36.34
CA VAL A 118 -52.27 -1.91 36.53
C VAL A 118 -51.96 -2.56 35.18
N PHE A 119 -52.92 -2.53 34.24
CA PHE A 119 -52.72 -3.02 32.88
C PHE A 119 -51.65 -2.24 32.13
N LYS A 120 -51.66 -0.90 32.21
CA LYS A 120 -50.62 -0.05 31.60
C LYS A 120 -49.23 -0.42 32.12
N GLY A 121 -49.06 -0.57 33.44
CA GLY A 121 -47.78 -0.97 34.01
C GLY A 121 -47.32 -2.38 33.64
N LEU A 122 -48.24 -3.29 33.30
CA LEU A 122 -47.92 -4.62 32.77
C LEU A 122 -47.58 -4.58 31.27
N LEU A 123 -48.26 -3.73 30.50
CA LEU A 123 -47.98 -3.51 29.08
C LEU A 123 -46.57 -2.91 28.90
N ASP A 124 -46.24 -1.88 29.68
CA ASP A 124 -44.92 -1.23 29.67
C ASP A 124 -43.80 -2.24 29.97
N ARG A 125 -44.05 -3.22 30.87
CA ARG A 125 -43.09 -4.30 31.16
C ARG A 125 -42.94 -5.31 30.03
N VAL A 126 -44.02 -5.58 29.28
CA VAL A 126 -43.97 -6.46 28.12
C VAL A 126 -43.23 -5.78 26.97
N ASP A 127 -43.44 -4.49 26.77
CA ASP A 127 -42.74 -3.70 25.75
C ASP A 127 -41.24 -3.64 26.05
N GLN A 128 -40.85 -3.35 27.31
CA GLN A 128 -39.45 -3.42 27.75
C GLN A 128 -38.82 -4.80 27.54
N ALA A 129 -39.56 -5.89 27.78
CA ALA A 129 -39.05 -7.23 27.55
C ALA A 129 -38.84 -7.54 26.05
N GLN A 130 -39.69 -7.00 25.17
CA GLN A 130 -39.52 -7.15 23.72
C GLN A 130 -38.34 -6.34 23.19
N GLU A 131 -38.12 -5.13 23.70
CA GLU A 131 -36.95 -4.32 23.38
C GLU A 131 -35.65 -5.03 23.78
N ILE A 132 -35.60 -5.62 24.98
CA ILE A 132 -34.45 -6.40 25.44
C ILE A 132 -34.19 -7.62 24.55
N ASP A 133 -35.22 -8.34 24.11
CA ASP A 133 -35.06 -9.49 23.19
C ASP A 133 -34.55 -9.04 21.80
N ALA A 134 -35.02 -7.90 21.30
CA ALA A 134 -34.51 -7.30 20.06
C ALA A 134 -33.02 -6.92 20.18
N LEU A 135 -32.62 -6.35 21.32
CA LEU A 135 -31.22 -6.03 21.62
C LEU A 135 -30.35 -7.28 21.79
N LEU A 136 -30.86 -8.36 22.39
CA LEU A 136 -30.13 -9.62 22.49
C LEU A 136 -29.93 -10.27 21.12
N LYS A 137 -30.92 -10.18 20.22
CA LYS A 137 -30.78 -10.64 18.83
C LYS A 137 -29.74 -9.83 18.07
N SER A 138 -29.73 -8.49 18.20
CA SER A 138 -28.70 -7.66 17.55
C SER A 138 -27.30 -7.90 18.13
N LEU A 139 -27.19 -8.10 19.45
CA LEU A 139 -25.94 -8.47 20.10
C LEU A 139 -25.39 -9.80 19.59
N LYS A 140 -26.26 -10.81 19.39
CA LYS A 140 -25.86 -12.11 18.85
C LYS A 140 -25.34 -12.01 17.42
N VAL A 141 -25.96 -11.19 16.58
CA VAL A 141 -25.46 -10.90 15.22
C VAL A 141 -24.09 -10.20 15.29
N ASN A 142 -23.95 -9.19 16.17
CA ASN A 142 -22.67 -8.52 16.37
C ASN A 142 -21.58 -9.47 16.87
N GLN A 143 -21.91 -10.42 17.74
CA GLN A 143 -20.97 -11.43 18.20
C GLN A 143 -20.53 -12.39 17.08
N SER A 144 -21.44 -12.78 16.18
CA SER A 144 -21.06 -13.55 14.99
C SER A 144 -20.19 -12.77 14.02
N LEU A 145 -20.48 -11.48 13.80
CA LEU A 145 -19.66 -10.60 12.98
C LEU A 145 -18.26 -10.41 13.57
N LEU A 146 -18.14 -10.28 14.89
CA LEU A 146 -16.84 -10.22 15.57
C LEU A 146 -16.03 -11.52 15.40
N TYR A 147 -16.69 -12.68 15.43
CA TYR A 147 -16.01 -13.96 15.19
C TYR A 147 -15.52 -14.08 13.73
N GLU A 148 -16.34 -13.66 12.77
CA GLU A 148 -15.94 -13.62 11.36
C GLU A 148 -14.80 -12.62 11.12
N LEU A 149 -14.87 -11.43 11.72
CA LEU A 149 -13.82 -10.42 11.65
C LEU A 149 -12.51 -10.96 12.24
N ASN A 150 -12.56 -11.61 13.41
CA ASN A 150 -11.38 -12.20 14.03
C ASN A 150 -10.75 -13.29 13.13
N LYS A 151 -11.58 -14.10 12.46
CA LYS A 151 -11.11 -15.09 11.48
C LYS A 151 -10.47 -14.44 10.25
N VAL A 152 -11.01 -13.31 9.78
CA VAL A 152 -10.41 -12.54 8.68
C VAL A 152 -9.08 -11.91 9.12
N ILE A 153 -9.02 -11.34 10.33
CA ILE A 153 -7.80 -10.78 10.92
C ILE A 153 -6.72 -11.86 11.03
N GLN A 154 -7.05 -13.05 11.52
CA GLN A 154 -6.10 -14.15 11.65
C GLN A 154 -5.55 -14.57 10.27
N LYS A 155 -6.41 -14.73 9.26
CA LYS A 155 -5.97 -15.04 7.89
C LYS A 155 -5.15 -13.92 7.25
N ALA A 156 -5.46 -12.67 7.55
CA ALA A 156 -4.68 -11.52 7.08
C ALA A 156 -3.32 -11.50 7.77
N GLY A 157 -3.27 -11.75 9.09
CA GLY A 157 -2.05 -11.90 9.86
C GLY A 157 -1.15 -12.99 9.30
N ASP A 158 -1.67 -14.19 9.05
CA ASP A 158 -0.91 -15.30 8.46
C ASP A 158 -0.32 -14.94 7.09
N LYS A 159 -1.05 -14.17 6.27
CA LYS A 159 -0.56 -13.67 4.98
C LYS A 159 0.55 -12.64 5.14
N VAL A 160 0.42 -11.71 6.08
CA VAL A 160 1.45 -10.70 6.38
C VAL A 160 2.71 -11.40 6.89
N PHE A 161 2.60 -12.38 7.80
CA PHE A 161 3.75 -13.16 8.26
C PHE A 161 4.44 -13.92 7.12
N ALA A 162 3.68 -14.50 6.18
CA ALA A 162 4.27 -15.14 5.01
C ALA A 162 4.98 -14.13 4.09
N GLN A 163 4.40 -12.93 3.92
CA GLN A 163 5.01 -11.86 3.15
C GLN A 163 6.28 -11.33 3.81
N ASP A 164 6.27 -11.10 5.13
CA ASP A 164 7.44 -10.67 5.89
C ASP A 164 8.59 -11.68 5.79
N ASN A 165 8.28 -12.97 5.81
CA ASN A 165 9.29 -14.02 5.64
C ASN A 165 9.90 -14.03 4.22
N ILE A 166 9.07 -13.78 3.19
CA ILE A 166 9.55 -13.63 1.80
C ILE A 166 10.40 -12.35 1.68
N THR A 167 9.97 -11.24 2.28
CA THR A 167 10.71 -9.98 2.29
C THR A 167 12.04 -10.12 3.03
N ALA A 168 12.10 -10.87 4.13
CA ALA A 168 13.34 -11.18 4.83
C ALA A 168 14.31 -12.01 3.95
N ASP A 169 13.81 -13.01 3.22
CA ASP A 169 14.63 -13.79 2.29
C ASP A 169 15.16 -12.94 1.13
N LEU A 170 14.31 -12.10 0.53
CA LEU A 170 14.72 -11.11 -0.49
C LEU A 170 15.76 -10.13 0.05
N ASN A 171 15.61 -9.66 1.29
CA ASN A 171 16.56 -8.73 1.89
C ASN A 171 17.91 -9.42 2.17
N ASN A 172 17.90 -10.70 2.55
CA ASN A 172 19.11 -11.51 2.68
C ASN A 172 19.81 -11.74 1.33
N GLN A 173 19.05 -11.95 0.26
CA GLN A 173 19.60 -12.04 -1.09
C GLN A 173 20.17 -10.69 -1.56
N LEU A 174 19.47 -9.59 -1.26
CA LEU A 174 19.93 -8.24 -1.57
C LEU A 174 21.23 -7.88 -0.84
N THR A 175 21.34 -8.22 0.45
CA THR A 175 22.58 -8.02 1.21
C THR A 175 23.74 -8.88 0.68
N LYS A 176 23.47 -10.11 0.23
CA LYS A 176 24.50 -10.92 -0.45
C LYS A 176 24.96 -10.29 -1.75
N LEU A 177 24.03 -9.86 -2.61
CA LEU A 177 24.37 -9.20 -3.87
C LEU A 177 25.09 -7.87 -3.64
N GLN A 178 24.73 -7.11 -2.61
CA GLN A 178 25.40 -5.87 -2.24
C GLN A 178 26.83 -6.14 -1.73
N ALA A 179 27.04 -7.24 -1.00
CA ALA A 179 28.38 -7.66 -0.59
C ALA A 179 29.23 -8.08 -1.81
N GLU A 180 28.68 -8.85 -2.75
CA GLU A 180 29.36 -9.23 -3.99
C GLU A 180 29.71 -8.00 -4.86
N LEU A 181 28.79 -7.04 -4.98
CA LEU A 181 29.02 -5.79 -5.71
C LEU A 181 30.11 -4.92 -5.09
N SER A 182 30.24 -4.90 -3.75
CA SER A 182 31.33 -4.16 -3.10
C SER A 182 32.71 -4.72 -3.43
N VAL A 183 32.81 -6.04 -3.62
CA VAL A 183 34.07 -6.69 -4.05
C VAL A 183 34.39 -6.37 -5.51
N GLU A 184 33.38 -6.18 -6.35
CA GLU A 184 33.56 -5.75 -7.75
C GLU A 184 34.16 -4.35 -7.83
N SER A 185 33.80 -3.43 -6.91
CA SER A 185 34.41 -2.10 -6.86
C SER A 185 35.90 -2.13 -6.50
N ASP A 186 36.31 -3.02 -5.58
CA ASP A 186 37.73 -3.22 -5.26
C ASP A 186 38.50 -3.81 -6.46
N LEU A 187 37.85 -4.67 -7.25
CA LEU A 187 38.43 -5.25 -8.46
C LEU A 187 38.58 -4.19 -9.57
N ASP A 188 37.59 -3.32 -9.72
CA ASP A 188 37.62 -2.21 -10.67
C ASP A 188 38.70 -1.19 -10.31
N ASP A 189 38.89 -0.90 -9.02
CA ASP A 189 39.99 -0.05 -8.53
C ASP A 189 41.36 -0.69 -8.82
N ALA A 190 41.50 -2.00 -8.61
CA ALA A 190 42.72 -2.72 -8.96
C ALA A 190 42.97 -2.73 -10.47
N LEU A 191 41.93 -2.90 -11.29
CA LEU A 191 42.02 -2.81 -12.75
C LEU A 191 42.33 -1.40 -13.24
N ALA A 192 41.78 -0.37 -12.59
CA ALA A 192 42.08 1.03 -12.89
C ALA A 192 43.53 1.37 -12.53
N ALA A 193 44.03 0.89 -11.39
CA ALA A 193 45.43 1.02 -11.00
C ALA A 193 46.35 0.35 -12.02
N LEU A 194 46.02 -0.87 -12.47
CA LEU A 194 46.79 -1.60 -13.47
C LEU A 194 46.73 -0.90 -14.85
N ARG A 195 45.59 -0.34 -15.25
CA ARG A 195 45.46 0.49 -16.46
C ARG A 195 46.26 1.79 -16.36
N ALA A 196 46.30 2.43 -15.20
CA ALA A 196 47.10 3.62 -14.97
C ALA A 196 48.61 3.31 -15.01
N GLU A 197 49.01 2.17 -14.44
CA GLU A 197 50.39 1.69 -14.51
C GLU A 197 50.79 1.37 -15.96
N MET A 198 49.93 0.67 -16.72
CA MET A 198 50.13 0.44 -18.16
C MET A 198 50.22 1.75 -18.96
N ALA A 199 49.35 2.72 -18.69
CA ALA A 199 49.40 4.02 -19.35
C ALA A 199 50.70 4.78 -19.02
N SER A 200 51.16 4.71 -17.77
CA SER A 200 52.44 5.32 -17.35
C SER A 200 53.66 4.65 -17.99
N MET A 201 53.61 3.32 -18.16
CA MET A 201 54.61 2.53 -18.89
C MET A 201 54.65 2.92 -20.37
N HIS A 202 53.49 3.10 -20.99
CA HIS A 202 53.40 3.57 -22.37
C HIS A 202 53.91 5.00 -22.52
N GLU A 203 53.52 5.92 -21.64
CA GLU A 203 54.03 7.29 -21.65
C GLU A 203 55.56 7.34 -21.43
N PHE A 204 56.09 6.48 -20.56
CA PHE A 204 57.53 6.33 -20.36
C PHE A 204 58.22 5.79 -21.62
N SER A 205 57.61 4.80 -22.30
CA SER A 205 58.12 4.27 -23.56
C SER A 205 58.13 5.30 -24.69
N GLU A 206 57.09 6.14 -24.79
CA GLU A 206 57.01 7.22 -25.77
C GLU A 206 58.03 8.32 -25.47
N ARG A 207 58.17 8.73 -24.20
CA ARG A 207 59.20 9.70 -23.79
C ARG A 207 60.61 9.19 -24.09
N LEU A 208 60.87 7.89 -23.89
CA LEU A 208 62.14 7.25 -24.24
C LEU A 208 62.36 7.19 -25.75
N ALA A 209 61.32 6.90 -26.55
CA ALA A 209 61.41 6.93 -28.00
C ALA A 209 61.72 8.34 -28.53
N VAL A 210 61.08 9.37 -27.98
CA VAL A 210 61.37 10.78 -28.31
C VAL A 210 62.80 11.15 -27.89
N HIS A 211 63.24 10.76 -26.69
CA HIS A 211 64.62 10.99 -26.25
C HIS A 211 65.67 10.28 -27.13
N MET A 212 65.34 9.11 -27.69
CA MET A 212 66.21 8.42 -28.63
C MET A 212 66.29 9.11 -29.99
N GLU A 213 65.18 9.65 -30.49
CA GLU A 213 65.17 10.43 -31.73
C GLU A 213 66.04 11.70 -31.57
N GLU A 214 65.98 12.36 -30.40
CA GLU A 214 66.83 13.51 -30.07
C GLU A 214 68.33 13.17 -29.92
N LEU A 215 68.65 11.96 -29.45
CA LEU A 215 70.03 11.50 -29.24
C LEU A 215 70.68 10.88 -30.49
N LYS A 216 69.88 10.44 -31.48
CA LYS A 216 70.36 9.92 -32.77
C LYS A 216 71.12 10.97 -33.60
N ASP A 217 70.83 12.25 -33.39
CA ASP A 217 71.53 13.36 -34.07
C ASP A 217 72.93 13.65 -33.48
N ILE A 218 73.34 12.96 -32.41
CA ILE A 218 74.63 13.17 -31.72
C ILE A 218 75.50 11.90 -31.84
N GLU A 219 76.53 11.94 -32.70
CA GLU A 219 77.43 10.80 -33.02
C GLU A 219 78.14 10.18 -31.78
N GLU A 220 78.26 10.88 -30.65
CA GLU A 220 78.90 10.36 -29.44
C GLU A 220 78.06 9.33 -28.64
N HIS A 221 76.78 9.14 -28.95
CA HIS A 221 75.87 8.29 -28.17
C HIS A 221 75.27 7.08 -28.91
N GLU A 222 75.80 6.73 -30.08
CA GLU A 222 75.31 5.64 -30.93
C GLU A 222 75.20 4.27 -30.21
N ALA A 223 76.14 3.95 -29.31
CA ALA A 223 76.11 2.73 -28.51
C ALA A 223 75.04 2.73 -27.39
N TYR A 224 74.68 3.91 -26.87
CA TYR A 224 73.63 4.07 -25.87
C TYR A 224 72.24 4.04 -26.52
N VAL A 225 72.10 4.66 -27.69
CA VAL A 225 70.90 4.58 -28.54
C VAL A 225 70.65 3.13 -28.97
N ALA A 226 71.67 2.37 -29.38
CA ALA A 226 71.51 0.95 -29.73
C ALA A 226 71.07 0.06 -28.55
N ALA A 227 71.55 0.36 -27.32
CA ALA A 227 71.14 -0.37 -26.12
C ALA A 227 69.69 -0.04 -25.70
N LEU A 228 69.28 1.22 -25.86
CA LEU A 228 67.91 1.65 -25.62
C LEU A 228 66.94 1.16 -26.72
N GLU A 229 67.37 1.07 -27.98
CA GLU A 229 66.61 0.42 -29.06
C GLU A 229 66.42 -1.07 -28.80
N GLY A 230 67.43 -1.74 -28.25
CA GLY A 230 67.29 -3.12 -27.76
C GLY A 230 66.24 -3.24 -26.65
N PHE A 231 66.29 -2.35 -25.65
CA PHE A 231 65.34 -2.35 -24.54
C PHE A 231 63.90 -2.01 -24.95
N ILE A 232 63.68 -1.03 -25.84
CA ILE A 232 62.32 -0.68 -26.32
C ILE A 232 61.76 -1.77 -27.23
N ASN A 233 62.57 -2.40 -28.09
CA ASN A 233 62.11 -3.52 -28.91
C ASN A 233 61.79 -4.76 -28.06
N ASP A 234 62.50 -4.98 -26.95
CA ASP A 234 62.19 -6.03 -25.97
C ASP A 234 60.95 -5.70 -25.10
N VAL A 235 60.53 -4.43 -24.99
CA VAL A 235 59.39 -4.00 -24.15
C VAL A 235 58.12 -3.67 -24.97
N SER A 236 58.24 -3.47 -26.29
CA SER A 236 57.09 -3.17 -27.15
C SER A 236 56.13 -4.37 -27.29
N GLU A 237 54.83 -4.06 -27.26
CA GLU A 237 53.59 -4.80 -27.62
C GLU A 237 53.57 -6.35 -27.66
N ALA A 238 54.59 -6.99 -28.24
CA ALA A 238 54.73 -8.44 -28.37
C ALA A 238 54.91 -9.15 -27.02
N VAL A 239 55.70 -8.62 -26.07
CA VAL A 239 56.04 -9.37 -24.85
C VAL A 239 54.88 -9.53 -23.86
N PHE A 240 53.82 -8.70 -23.95
CA PHE A 240 52.65 -8.82 -23.06
C PHE A 240 51.40 -9.34 -23.78
N LEU A 241 51.17 -8.95 -25.04
CA LEU A 241 50.01 -9.42 -25.81
C LEU A 241 50.24 -10.77 -26.48
N ASP A 242 51.48 -11.14 -26.84
CA ASP A 242 51.73 -12.47 -27.40
C ASP A 242 51.51 -13.56 -26.37
N PRO A 243 51.99 -13.49 -25.10
CA PRO A 243 51.67 -14.50 -24.11
C PRO A 243 50.19 -14.67 -23.86
N MET A 244 49.42 -13.57 -23.86
CA MET A 244 47.97 -13.61 -23.61
C MET A 244 47.19 -14.13 -24.82
N LYS A 245 47.62 -13.78 -26.04
CA LYS A 245 47.07 -14.35 -27.29
C LYS A 245 47.46 -15.81 -27.46
N THR A 246 48.72 -16.17 -27.18
CA THR A 246 49.19 -17.55 -27.22
C THR A 246 48.52 -18.38 -26.14
N GLU A 247 48.32 -17.88 -24.92
CA GLU A 247 47.59 -18.61 -23.87
C GLU A 247 46.13 -18.84 -24.26
N LEU A 248 45.48 -17.85 -24.89
CA LEU A 248 44.10 -17.98 -25.35
C LEU A 248 44.00 -18.91 -26.57
N ASP A 249 44.93 -18.81 -27.52
CA ASP A 249 45.02 -19.70 -28.69
C ASP A 249 45.39 -21.13 -28.29
N ASP A 250 46.26 -21.31 -27.29
CA ASP A 250 46.63 -22.60 -26.70
C ASP A 250 45.43 -23.20 -25.97
N LYS A 251 44.67 -22.41 -25.18
CA LYS A 251 43.43 -22.90 -24.57
C LYS A 251 42.37 -23.28 -25.60
N VAL A 252 42.28 -22.55 -26.71
CA VAL A 252 41.38 -22.91 -27.83
C VAL A 252 41.88 -24.17 -28.54
N ALA A 253 43.19 -24.34 -28.71
CA ALA A 253 43.79 -25.54 -29.27
C ALA A 253 43.60 -26.75 -28.36
N ASP A 254 43.77 -26.60 -27.05
CA ASP A 254 43.54 -27.62 -26.04
C ASP A 254 42.07 -28.02 -25.97
N LEU A 255 41.13 -27.08 -26.06
CA LEU A 255 39.70 -27.39 -26.13
C LEU A 255 39.32 -28.10 -27.44
N LYS A 256 39.95 -27.75 -28.57
CA LYS A 256 39.78 -28.47 -29.84
C LYS A 256 40.38 -29.88 -29.77
N ALA A 257 41.54 -30.03 -29.14
CA ALA A 257 42.20 -31.31 -28.94
C ALA A 257 41.40 -32.20 -27.97
N LEU A 258 40.86 -31.65 -26.89
CA LEU A 258 39.98 -32.33 -25.95
C LEU A 258 38.67 -32.77 -26.64
N ALA A 259 38.07 -31.90 -27.45
CA ALA A 259 36.90 -32.25 -28.24
C ALA A 259 37.19 -33.35 -29.27
N ALA A 260 38.35 -33.33 -29.92
CA ALA A 260 38.79 -34.37 -30.85
C ALA A 260 39.07 -35.71 -30.12
N TYR A 261 39.71 -35.65 -28.95
CA TYR A 261 39.99 -36.82 -28.12
C TYR A 261 38.71 -37.46 -27.57
N GLN A 262 37.77 -36.65 -27.09
CA GLN A 262 36.44 -37.10 -26.66
C GLN A 262 35.64 -37.69 -27.82
N LYS A 263 35.74 -37.11 -29.03
CA LYS A 263 35.14 -37.68 -30.24
C LYS A 263 35.72 -39.06 -30.57
N ASN A 264 37.05 -39.22 -30.50
CA ASN A 264 37.70 -40.51 -30.71
C ASN A 264 37.28 -41.55 -29.65
N ILE A 265 37.20 -41.17 -28.37
CA ILE A 265 36.71 -42.06 -27.31
C ILE A 265 35.25 -42.48 -27.56
N ILE A 266 34.40 -41.58 -28.05
CA ILE A 266 33.01 -41.90 -28.41
C ILE A 266 32.96 -42.85 -29.61
N GLU A 267 33.82 -42.68 -30.62
CA GLU A 267 33.93 -43.60 -31.75
C GLU A 267 34.44 -44.98 -31.31
N GLU A 268 35.45 -45.04 -30.43
CA GLU A 268 35.95 -46.29 -29.83
C GLU A 268 34.89 -46.98 -28.95
N LEU A 269 34.11 -46.22 -28.18
CA LEU A 269 32.97 -46.72 -27.39
C LEU A 269 31.85 -47.23 -28.31
N LYS A 270 31.55 -46.55 -29.42
CA LYS A 270 30.58 -47.01 -30.42
C LYS A 270 31.02 -48.30 -31.09
N GLU A 271 32.30 -48.44 -31.43
CA GLU A 271 32.85 -49.69 -31.96
C GLU A 271 32.83 -50.80 -30.91
N GLY A 272 33.15 -50.50 -29.66
CA GLY A 272 33.06 -51.43 -28.53
C GLY A 272 31.64 -51.92 -28.28
N VAL A 273 30.66 -51.00 -28.29
CA VAL A 273 29.23 -51.34 -28.18
C VAL A 273 28.76 -52.14 -29.39
N HIS A 274 29.21 -51.80 -30.61
CA HIS A 274 28.88 -52.59 -31.80
C HIS A 274 29.43 -54.02 -31.75
N LYS A 275 30.67 -54.21 -31.28
CA LYS A 275 31.28 -55.54 -31.08
C LYS A 275 30.56 -56.35 -29.99
N VAL A 276 30.18 -55.71 -28.87
CA VAL A 276 29.38 -56.35 -27.81
C VAL A 276 27.96 -56.69 -28.28
N LYS A 277 27.38 -55.88 -29.17
CA LYS A 277 26.06 -56.09 -29.78
C LYS A 277 26.02 -57.28 -30.73
N THR A 278 27.13 -57.56 -31.42
CA THR A 278 27.27 -58.75 -32.29
C THR A 278 27.57 -60.03 -31.49
N ASP A 279 28.21 -59.93 -30.33
CA ASP A 279 28.61 -61.09 -29.54
C ASP A 279 27.57 -61.53 -28.48
N ASN A 280 26.64 -60.66 -28.08
CA ASN A 280 25.61 -60.96 -27.06
C ASN A 280 24.19 -60.55 -27.50
N GLU A 281 23.53 -61.37 -28.32
CA GLU A 281 22.12 -61.17 -28.73
C GLU A 281 21.08 -61.40 -27.59
N GLY A 282 21.51 -61.62 -26.34
CA GLY A 282 20.63 -62.00 -25.22
C GLY A 282 20.33 -60.95 -24.13
N GLU A 283 21.16 -59.91 -23.95
CA GLU A 283 21.03 -58.96 -22.82
C GLU A 283 20.79 -57.51 -23.27
N GLY A 284 19.62 -57.26 -23.85
CA GLY A 284 19.23 -55.95 -24.39
C GLY A 284 19.05 -54.79 -23.39
N LYS A 285 19.22 -55.01 -22.07
CA LYS A 285 19.03 -53.95 -21.05
C LYS A 285 20.27 -53.09 -20.82
N TYR A 286 21.47 -53.67 -20.79
CA TYR A 286 22.71 -52.90 -20.59
C TYR A 286 23.11 -52.12 -21.85
N LEU A 287 22.79 -52.64 -23.04
CA LEU A 287 22.99 -51.96 -24.32
C LEU A 287 22.22 -50.64 -24.42
N SER A 288 20.96 -50.62 -23.95
CA SER A 288 20.16 -49.38 -23.91
C SER A 288 20.76 -48.33 -22.97
N ALA A 289 21.39 -48.72 -21.86
CA ALA A 289 22.03 -47.79 -20.94
C ALA A 289 23.29 -47.17 -21.53
N TYR A 290 24.09 -47.96 -22.27
CA TYR A 290 25.24 -47.44 -23.01
C TYR A 290 24.83 -46.52 -24.16
N ASP A 291 23.81 -46.86 -24.93
CA ASP A 291 23.26 -46.00 -25.99
C ASP A 291 22.78 -44.65 -25.42
N VAL A 292 22.09 -44.66 -24.26
CA VAL A 292 21.66 -43.42 -23.56
C VAL A 292 22.86 -42.60 -23.07
N SER A 293 23.92 -43.25 -22.59
CA SER A 293 25.15 -42.56 -22.16
C SER A 293 25.90 -41.92 -23.33
N ILE A 294 25.93 -42.58 -24.50
CA ILE A 294 26.52 -42.06 -25.74
C ILE A 294 25.72 -40.85 -26.23
N VAL A 295 24.39 -40.95 -26.28
CA VAL A 295 23.52 -39.81 -26.67
C VAL A 295 23.66 -38.63 -25.71
N ARG A 296 23.84 -38.89 -24.40
CA ARG A 296 24.09 -37.83 -23.41
C ARG A 296 25.46 -37.16 -23.64
N LEU A 297 26.50 -37.92 -23.99
CA LEU A 297 27.82 -37.39 -24.33
C LEU A 297 27.80 -36.62 -25.66
N GLU A 298 27.10 -37.11 -26.68
CA GLU A 298 26.89 -36.38 -27.94
C GLU A 298 26.15 -35.07 -27.72
N LYS A 299 25.13 -35.08 -26.85
CA LYS A 299 24.42 -33.86 -26.45
C LYS A 299 25.34 -32.87 -25.74
N SER A 300 26.17 -33.34 -24.80
CA SER A 300 27.15 -32.51 -24.11
C SER A 300 28.22 -31.94 -25.06
N LEU A 301 28.62 -32.69 -26.08
CA LEU A 301 29.58 -32.24 -27.11
C LEU A 301 28.97 -31.21 -28.07
N LEU A 302 27.68 -31.35 -28.41
CA LEU A 302 26.95 -30.33 -29.16
C LEU A 302 26.75 -29.06 -28.34
N GLU A 303 26.50 -29.19 -27.03
CA GLU A 303 26.40 -28.08 -26.10
C GLU A 303 27.75 -27.35 -25.94
N SER A 304 28.87 -28.07 -25.81
CA SER A 304 30.21 -27.46 -25.76
C SER A 304 30.59 -26.78 -27.08
N GLY A 305 30.27 -27.39 -28.23
CA GLY A 305 30.43 -26.76 -29.54
C GLY A 305 29.57 -25.51 -29.73
N ARG A 306 28.38 -25.46 -29.12
CA ARG A 306 27.54 -24.25 -29.08
C ARG A 306 28.14 -23.17 -28.21
N VAL A 307 28.77 -23.53 -27.09
CA VAL A 307 29.51 -22.60 -26.22
C VAL A 307 30.72 -22.03 -26.94
N VAL A 308 31.49 -22.84 -27.67
CA VAL A 308 32.63 -22.34 -28.48
C VAL A 308 32.16 -21.33 -29.53
N LYS A 309 31.08 -21.63 -30.27
CA LYS A 309 30.52 -20.68 -31.24
C LYS A 309 29.96 -19.42 -30.59
N SER A 310 29.40 -19.51 -29.38
CA SER A 310 28.92 -18.32 -28.67
C SER A 310 30.07 -17.46 -28.16
N LEU A 311 31.20 -18.07 -27.77
CA LEU A 311 32.42 -17.36 -27.42
C LEU A 311 33.08 -16.70 -28.65
N GLU A 312 33.12 -17.36 -29.80
CA GLU A 312 33.57 -16.76 -31.07
C GLU A 312 32.68 -15.57 -31.48
N ALA A 313 31.35 -15.72 -31.36
CA ALA A 313 30.42 -14.62 -31.63
C ALA A 313 30.60 -13.46 -30.64
N LYS A 314 30.86 -13.76 -29.35
CA LYS A 314 31.17 -12.74 -28.34
C LYS A 314 32.48 -12.02 -28.67
N LEU A 315 33.52 -12.72 -29.12
CA LEU A 315 34.79 -12.12 -29.54
C LEU A 315 34.58 -11.15 -30.70
N LEU A 316 33.85 -11.57 -31.74
CA LEU A 316 33.51 -10.70 -32.87
C LEU A 316 32.64 -9.50 -32.44
N SER A 317 31.71 -9.70 -31.50
CA SER A 317 30.90 -8.61 -30.95
C SER A 317 31.75 -7.62 -30.15
N LEU A 318 32.73 -8.10 -29.37
CA LEU A 318 33.66 -7.26 -28.61
C LEU A 318 34.58 -6.46 -29.54
N GLN A 319 35.07 -7.06 -30.62
CA GLN A 319 35.82 -6.33 -31.66
C GLN A 319 34.96 -5.25 -32.33
N THR A 320 33.68 -5.53 -32.57
CA THR A 320 32.74 -4.56 -33.15
C THR A 320 32.41 -3.43 -32.17
N ILE A 321 32.19 -3.77 -30.90
CA ILE A 321 31.97 -2.81 -29.81
C ILE A 321 33.21 -1.93 -29.62
N GLN A 322 34.42 -2.51 -29.64
CA GLN A 322 35.68 -1.75 -29.56
C GLN A 322 35.81 -0.76 -30.71
N TYR A 323 35.51 -1.17 -31.94
CA TYR A 323 35.51 -0.28 -33.10
C TYR A 323 34.47 0.85 -32.96
N ASN A 324 33.25 0.54 -32.51
CA ASN A 324 32.20 1.54 -32.29
C ASN A 324 32.54 2.51 -31.14
N LEU A 325 33.12 2.02 -30.04
CA LEU A 325 33.59 2.84 -28.93
C LEU A 325 34.68 3.81 -29.37
N ASN A 326 35.61 3.39 -30.23
CA ASN A 326 36.61 4.28 -30.80
C ASN A 326 35.99 5.38 -31.68
N ILE A 327 34.96 5.04 -32.47
CA ILE A 327 34.21 6.03 -33.26
C ILE A 327 33.45 7.00 -32.35
N ASP A 328 32.80 6.49 -31.30
CA ASP A 328 32.00 7.31 -30.38
C ASP A 328 32.89 8.18 -29.49
N ALA A 329 34.07 7.71 -29.09
CA ALA A 329 35.08 8.51 -28.42
C ALA A 329 35.53 9.67 -29.31
N ALA A 330 35.85 9.40 -30.58
CA ALA A 330 36.21 10.44 -31.55
C ALA A 330 35.07 11.45 -31.78
N LYS A 331 33.81 10.99 -31.87
CA LYS A 331 32.64 11.87 -31.99
C LYS A 331 32.40 12.71 -30.73
N ARG A 332 32.58 12.13 -29.53
CA ARG A 332 32.48 12.88 -28.27
C ARG A 332 33.57 13.93 -28.17
N ASP A 333 34.79 13.63 -28.57
CA ASP A 333 35.88 14.62 -28.62
C ASP A 333 35.58 15.76 -29.60
N GLU A 334 35.00 15.47 -30.77
CA GLU A 334 34.55 16.51 -31.70
C GLU A 334 33.38 17.35 -31.13
N ALA A 335 32.44 16.72 -30.45
CA ALA A 335 31.32 17.41 -29.81
C ALA A 335 31.78 18.28 -28.63
N LEU A 336 32.72 17.79 -27.82
CA LEU A 336 33.34 18.56 -26.73
C LEU A 336 34.14 19.75 -27.29
N LYS A 337 34.88 19.59 -28.38
CA LYS A 337 35.55 20.71 -29.08
C LYS A 337 34.55 21.76 -29.58
N LYS A 338 33.40 21.35 -30.10
CA LYS A 338 32.34 22.28 -30.52
C LYS A 338 31.66 22.97 -29.33
N ALA A 339 31.36 22.24 -28.26
CA ALA A 339 30.73 22.77 -27.05
C ALA A 339 31.66 23.76 -26.31
N THR A 340 32.95 23.44 -26.21
CA THR A 340 33.96 24.35 -25.64
C THR A 340 34.13 25.62 -26.48
N ALA A 341 34.07 25.52 -27.81
CA ALA A 341 34.06 26.68 -28.69
C ALA A 341 32.81 27.57 -28.46
N LEU A 342 31.61 26.98 -28.35
CA LEU A 342 30.37 27.72 -28.07
C LEU A 342 30.37 28.38 -26.67
N LEU A 343 30.89 27.69 -25.65
CA LEU A 343 31.03 28.24 -24.29
C LEU A 343 32.03 29.41 -24.25
N SER A 344 33.12 29.33 -25.02
CA SER A 344 34.07 30.43 -25.15
C SER A 344 33.45 31.67 -25.80
N GLN A 345 32.52 31.47 -26.75
CA GLN A 345 31.76 32.52 -27.40
C GLN A 345 30.67 33.12 -26.46
N LYS A 346 30.00 32.28 -25.65
CA LYS A 346 28.94 32.69 -24.69
C LYS A 346 29.51 33.42 -23.45
N LYS A 347 30.77 33.14 -23.08
CA LYS A 347 31.51 33.91 -22.04
C LYS A 347 31.83 35.35 -22.46
N GLN A 348 31.83 35.67 -23.75
CA GLN A 348 31.99 37.05 -24.23
C GLN A 348 30.68 37.85 -24.26
N SER A 349 29.52 37.21 -24.14
CA SER A 349 28.20 37.86 -24.30
C SER A 349 27.33 37.90 -23.03
N SER A 350 27.79 37.40 -21.88
CA SER A 350 27.00 37.30 -20.65
C SER A 350 27.30 38.41 -19.63
N SER A 351 27.03 39.66 -20.01
CA SER A 351 26.83 40.77 -19.06
C SER A 351 25.39 41.28 -19.19
N GLY A 352 24.43 40.50 -18.68
CA GLY A 352 23.02 40.86 -18.64
C GLY A 352 22.27 39.94 -17.68
N ALA A 353 21.32 40.49 -16.94
CA ALA A 353 20.52 39.81 -15.93
C ALA A 353 19.99 38.46 -16.44
N MET A 354 20.07 37.44 -15.57
CA MET A 354 19.69 36.07 -15.86
C MET A 354 18.19 36.03 -16.21
N ASP A 355 17.90 35.83 -17.49
CA ASP A 355 16.54 35.68 -18.02
C ASP A 355 16.02 34.30 -17.61
N ILE A 356 15.05 34.28 -16.68
CA ILE A 356 14.47 33.06 -16.12
C ILE A 356 13.79 32.23 -17.22
N TYR A 357 13.19 32.88 -18.23
CA TYR A 357 12.63 32.19 -19.40
C TYR A 357 13.71 31.53 -20.25
N GLY A 358 14.91 32.12 -20.32
CA GLY A 358 16.06 31.52 -21.00
C GLY A 358 16.59 30.28 -20.26
N VAL A 359 16.56 30.27 -18.93
CA VAL A 359 16.93 29.10 -18.13
C VAL A 359 15.89 27.98 -18.29
N MET A 360 14.60 28.30 -18.25
CA MET A 360 13.54 27.30 -18.46
C MET A 360 13.55 26.71 -19.88
N GLU A 361 13.85 27.50 -20.91
CA GLU A 361 14.01 27.00 -22.28
C GLU A 361 15.28 26.13 -22.42
N GLU A 362 16.36 26.47 -21.71
CA GLU A 362 17.56 25.65 -21.62
C GLU A 362 17.25 24.30 -20.93
N GLU A 363 16.47 24.29 -19.86
CA GLU A 363 15.99 23.06 -19.20
C GLU A 363 15.05 22.23 -20.09
N ARG A 364 14.14 22.85 -20.84
CA ARG A 364 13.30 22.14 -21.83
C ARG A 364 14.14 21.54 -22.96
N SER A 365 15.15 22.26 -23.45
CA SER A 365 16.03 21.77 -24.51
C SER A 365 16.93 20.61 -24.04
N THR A 366 17.41 20.66 -22.80
CA THR A 366 18.22 19.59 -22.20
C THR A 366 17.38 18.36 -21.89
N MET A 367 16.15 18.53 -21.39
CA MET A 367 15.19 17.44 -21.20
C MET A 367 14.84 16.74 -22.51
N LYS A 368 14.59 17.50 -23.57
CA LYS A 368 14.31 16.95 -24.90
C LYS A 368 15.52 16.19 -25.48
N ASN A 369 16.73 16.70 -25.27
CA ASN A 369 17.95 15.98 -25.66
C ASN A 369 18.13 14.67 -24.87
N ILE A 370 17.80 14.65 -23.58
CA ILE A 370 17.85 13.44 -22.74
C ILE A 370 16.79 12.43 -23.21
N GLU A 371 15.59 12.89 -23.55
CA GLU A 371 14.53 12.07 -24.14
C GLU A 371 14.97 11.44 -25.47
N ASP A 372 15.55 12.22 -26.38
CA ASP A 372 16.09 11.73 -27.65
C ASP A 372 17.23 10.71 -27.46
N LEU A 373 18.04 10.87 -26.41
CA LEU A 373 19.15 9.96 -26.07
C LEU A 373 18.64 8.64 -25.45
N LEU A 374 17.56 8.69 -24.67
CA LEU A 374 16.87 7.52 -24.13
C LEU A 374 16.23 6.67 -25.24
N TYR A 375 15.70 7.31 -26.29
CA TYR A 375 15.14 6.60 -27.45
C TYR A 375 16.18 6.05 -28.43
N GLN A 376 17.46 6.44 -28.34
CA GLN A 376 18.55 5.91 -29.17
C GLN A 376 19.23 4.64 -28.58
N GLY A 377 18.86 4.20 -27.38
CA GLY A 377 19.41 3.00 -26.74
C GLY A 377 18.98 1.67 -27.36
N SER A 378 19.84 0.65 -27.30
CA SER A 378 19.61 -0.68 -27.87
C SER A 378 18.49 -1.46 -27.18
N PHE A 379 17.58 -2.07 -27.94
CA PHE A 379 16.42 -2.86 -27.49
C PHE A 379 16.77 -4.13 -26.68
N THR A 380 17.02 -3.98 -25.39
CA THR A 380 17.10 -5.08 -24.41
C THR A 380 16.02 -4.91 -23.34
N GLU A 381 15.52 -5.99 -22.75
CA GLU A 381 14.45 -5.90 -21.73
C GLU A 381 14.87 -5.06 -20.51
N GLN A 382 16.15 -5.07 -20.16
CA GLN A 382 16.72 -4.23 -19.10
C GLN A 382 16.86 -2.76 -19.51
N SER A 383 17.18 -2.47 -20.77
CA SER A 383 17.17 -1.08 -21.27
C SER A 383 15.75 -0.55 -21.38
N ASP A 384 14.77 -1.38 -21.74
CA ASP A 384 13.36 -0.96 -21.83
C ASP A 384 12.80 -0.64 -20.44
N ALA A 385 13.14 -1.44 -19.43
CA ALA A 385 12.81 -1.13 -18.04
C ALA A 385 13.47 0.19 -17.57
N TYR A 386 14.76 0.38 -17.87
CA TYR A 386 15.48 1.62 -17.55
C TYR A 386 14.92 2.84 -18.30
N VAL A 387 14.58 2.74 -19.59
CA VAL A 387 13.93 3.79 -20.39
C VAL A 387 12.55 4.11 -19.83
N SER A 388 11.81 3.09 -19.38
CA SER A 388 10.51 3.31 -18.73
C SER A 388 10.65 4.06 -17.41
N GLU A 389 11.65 3.71 -16.58
CA GLU A 389 11.89 4.39 -15.31
C GLU A 389 12.40 5.82 -15.52
N GLN A 390 13.32 6.03 -16.47
CA GLN A 390 13.85 7.35 -16.79
C GLN A 390 12.81 8.24 -17.48
N SER A 391 11.92 7.69 -18.31
CA SER A 391 10.81 8.45 -18.89
C SER A 391 9.76 8.83 -17.84
N MET A 392 9.51 7.99 -16.83
CA MET A 392 8.68 8.36 -15.68
C MET A 392 9.31 9.50 -14.88
N LYS A 393 10.63 9.43 -14.60
CA LYS A 393 11.36 10.52 -13.93
C LYS A 393 11.37 11.80 -14.75
N LEU A 394 11.53 11.70 -16.07
CA LEU A 394 11.47 12.82 -17.00
C LEU A 394 10.08 13.47 -17.02
N ASN A 395 9.01 12.67 -17.05
CA ASN A 395 7.65 13.19 -16.95
C ASN A 395 7.38 13.90 -15.60
N SER A 396 7.92 13.36 -14.50
CA SER A 396 7.83 14.02 -13.19
C SER A 396 8.60 15.34 -13.15
N LEU A 397 9.79 15.41 -13.75
CA LEU A 397 10.55 16.65 -13.87
C LEU A 397 9.80 17.66 -14.75
N ARG A 398 9.12 17.20 -15.81
CA ARG A 398 8.35 18.08 -16.70
C ARG A 398 7.18 18.70 -15.96
N GLN A 399 6.47 17.90 -15.17
CA GLN A 399 5.41 18.39 -14.31
C GLN A 399 5.93 19.42 -13.30
N MET A 400 7.11 19.18 -12.70
CA MET A 400 7.71 20.13 -11.75
C MET A 400 8.12 21.45 -12.44
N VAL A 401 8.65 21.39 -13.65
CA VAL A 401 8.98 22.59 -14.45
C VAL A 401 7.71 23.37 -14.81
N ASP A 402 6.66 22.68 -15.26
CA ASP A 402 5.39 23.32 -15.61
C ASP A 402 4.69 23.91 -14.35
N GLU A 403 4.79 23.25 -13.19
CA GLU A 403 4.34 23.78 -11.90
C GLU A 403 5.17 25.01 -11.48
N SER A 404 6.49 25.00 -11.72
CA SER A 404 7.36 26.16 -11.45
C SER A 404 7.04 27.36 -12.34
N GLU A 405 6.70 27.12 -13.62
CA GLU A 405 6.22 28.15 -14.55
C GLU A 405 4.92 28.78 -14.02
N LEU A 406 3.97 27.96 -13.56
CA LEU A 406 2.72 28.44 -12.96
C LEU A 406 2.95 29.28 -11.69
N TYR A 407 3.89 28.88 -10.83
CA TYR A 407 4.22 29.67 -9.64
C TYR A 407 4.86 31.01 -10.00
N VAL A 408 5.72 31.05 -11.02
CA VAL A 408 6.31 32.31 -11.51
C VAL A 408 5.21 33.21 -12.09
N GLU A 409 4.30 32.67 -12.91
CA GLU A 409 3.17 33.42 -13.45
C GLU A 409 2.27 33.99 -12.35
N MET A 410 1.98 33.21 -11.30
CA MET A 410 1.20 33.66 -10.15
C MET A 410 1.92 34.78 -9.39
N LEU A 411 3.22 34.65 -9.16
CA LEU A 411 4.02 35.68 -8.51
C LEU A 411 4.13 36.96 -9.34
N GLU A 412 4.24 36.85 -10.67
CA GLU A 412 4.20 38.01 -11.56
C GLU A 412 2.84 38.71 -11.51
N ARG A 413 1.75 37.94 -11.47
CA ARG A 413 0.39 38.47 -11.31
C ARG A 413 0.22 39.17 -9.96
N ASP A 414 0.65 38.55 -8.86
CA ASP A 414 0.56 39.14 -7.52
C ASP A 414 1.41 40.42 -7.42
N LEU A 415 2.60 40.44 -8.05
CA LEU A 415 3.43 41.64 -8.13
C LEU A 415 2.77 42.75 -8.95
N GLU A 416 2.08 42.41 -10.04
CA GLU A 416 1.33 43.38 -10.84
C GLU A 416 0.11 43.91 -10.08
N ASP A 417 -0.64 43.05 -9.40
CA ASP A 417 -1.77 43.45 -8.54
C ASP A 417 -1.29 44.35 -7.40
N ALA A 418 -0.15 44.03 -6.78
CA ALA A 418 0.47 44.88 -5.76
C ALA A 418 0.96 46.22 -6.32
N ARG A 419 1.49 46.25 -7.56
CA ARG A 419 1.88 47.49 -8.25
C ARG A 419 0.67 48.36 -8.54
N VAL A 420 -0.40 47.79 -9.09
CA VAL A 420 -1.66 48.50 -9.36
C VAL A 420 -2.26 49.03 -8.06
N LEU A 421 -2.26 48.24 -6.99
CA LEU A 421 -2.72 48.69 -5.67
C LEU A 421 -1.85 49.83 -5.12
N HIS A 422 -0.52 49.74 -5.27
CA HIS A 422 0.37 50.81 -4.88
C HIS A 422 0.15 52.07 -5.71
N GLU A 423 -0.02 51.96 -7.03
CA GLU A 423 -0.28 53.08 -7.93
C GLU A 423 -1.63 53.75 -7.63
N THR A 424 -2.68 52.96 -7.38
CA THR A 424 -4.01 53.48 -6.98
C THR A 424 -3.97 54.18 -5.63
N LEU A 425 -3.29 53.63 -4.62
CA LEU A 425 -3.09 54.29 -3.33
C LEU A 425 -2.22 55.56 -3.46
N MET A 426 -1.19 55.52 -4.30
CA MET A 426 -0.34 56.68 -4.58
C MET A 426 -1.12 57.79 -5.28
N ASN A 427 -1.96 57.44 -6.25
CA ASN A 427 -2.87 58.38 -6.93
C ASN A 427 -3.90 58.96 -5.96
N ARG A 428 -4.51 58.14 -5.09
CA ARG A 428 -5.44 58.59 -4.04
C ARG A 428 -4.75 59.56 -3.06
N LYS A 429 -3.47 59.33 -2.76
CA LYS A 429 -2.67 60.19 -1.88
C LYS A 429 -2.23 61.49 -2.57
N LEU A 430 -1.92 61.44 -3.88
CA LEU A 430 -1.49 62.61 -4.65
C LEU A 430 -2.64 63.54 -5.03
N TYR A 431 -3.85 63.00 -5.23
CA TYR A 431 -5.05 63.76 -5.58
C TYR A 431 -6.20 63.52 -4.58
N PRO A 432 -6.09 64.01 -3.32
CA PRO A 432 -7.16 63.85 -2.33
C PRO A 432 -8.45 64.60 -2.73
N GLU A 433 -8.32 65.74 -3.41
CA GLU A 433 -9.45 66.61 -3.78
C GLU A 433 -10.34 66.02 -4.88
N ASP A 434 -9.80 65.17 -5.76
CA ASP A 434 -10.59 64.54 -6.84
C ASP A 434 -11.58 63.48 -6.31
N TYR A 435 -11.37 62.98 -5.09
CA TYR A 435 -12.24 61.99 -4.43
C TYR A 435 -13.14 62.57 -3.32
N ILE A 436 -12.86 63.79 -2.84
CA ILE A 436 -13.69 64.45 -1.82
C ILE A 436 -15.03 64.93 -2.41
N ASP A 437 -15.08 65.28 -3.70
CA ASP A 437 -16.31 65.77 -4.34
C ASP A 437 -17.30 64.66 -4.76
N SER A 438 -16.97 63.38 -4.54
CA SER A 438 -17.87 62.23 -4.85
C SER A 438 -18.31 61.42 -3.63
N ALA A 439 -17.85 61.76 -2.42
CA ALA A 439 -18.11 61.00 -1.19
C ALA A 439 -18.93 61.79 -0.15
N HIS A 440 -19.94 62.53 -0.58
CA HIS A 440 -20.94 63.11 0.34
C HIS A 440 -22.23 62.29 0.27
N GLY A 441 -22.32 61.24 1.08
CA GLY A 441 -23.56 60.49 1.24
C GLY A 441 -23.53 59.35 2.25
N ASP A 442 -22.58 58.41 2.12
CA ASP A 442 -22.63 57.13 2.87
C ASP A 442 -21.28 56.63 3.42
N GLU A 443 -20.14 57.24 3.07
CA GLU A 443 -18.81 56.74 3.51
C GLU A 443 -18.49 56.99 4.99
N ASP A 444 -19.04 58.03 5.63
CA ASP A 444 -18.72 58.35 7.04
C ASP A 444 -19.42 57.43 8.06
N LEU A 445 -20.51 56.75 7.67
CA LEU A 445 -21.16 55.73 8.51
C LEU A 445 -20.49 54.36 8.34
N LEU A 446 -20.10 54.00 7.11
CA LEU A 446 -19.33 52.79 6.82
C LEU A 446 -17.94 52.83 7.47
N ASN A 447 -17.25 53.97 7.42
CA ASN A 447 -15.92 54.10 8.03
C ASN A 447 -15.93 53.95 9.56
N ASN A 448 -17.01 54.39 10.25
CA ASN A 448 -17.16 54.15 11.69
C ASN A 448 -17.48 52.69 12.01
N GLN A 449 -18.27 52.02 11.15
CA GLN A 449 -18.62 50.63 11.31
C GLN A 449 -17.43 49.70 11.03
N ASP A 450 -16.63 50.04 10.00
CA ASP A 450 -15.38 49.37 9.68
C ASP A 450 -14.32 49.57 10.78
N LEU A 451 -14.27 50.76 11.41
CA LEU A 451 -13.39 51.01 12.56
C LEU A 451 -13.80 50.19 13.79
N GLU A 452 -15.10 50.07 14.07
CA GLU A 452 -15.64 49.23 15.16
C GLU A 452 -15.43 47.73 14.87
N GLU A 453 -15.54 47.30 13.61
CA GLU A 453 -15.21 45.94 13.19
C GLU A 453 -13.71 45.65 13.32
N ILE A 454 -12.85 46.61 12.98
CA ILE A 454 -11.39 46.49 13.17
C ILE A 454 -11.05 46.41 14.67
N GLU A 455 -11.70 47.19 15.53
CA GLU A 455 -11.50 47.13 16.99
C GLU A 455 -11.96 45.78 17.56
N ASN A 456 -13.12 45.28 17.13
CA ASN A 456 -13.60 43.95 17.49
C ASN A 456 -12.67 42.83 17.00
N LEU A 457 -12.15 42.93 15.77
CA LEU A 457 -11.19 41.97 15.24
C LEU A 457 -9.87 42.03 16.00
N GLN A 458 -9.44 43.20 16.44
CA GLN A 458 -8.26 43.35 17.30
C GLN A 458 -8.48 42.71 18.68
N GLU A 459 -9.66 42.90 19.29
CA GLU A 459 -10.01 42.27 20.57
C GLU A 459 -10.05 40.74 20.44
N ILE A 460 -10.72 40.20 19.42
CA ILE A 460 -10.76 38.75 19.15
C ILE A 460 -9.35 38.19 18.90
N ASN A 461 -8.50 38.93 18.19
CA ASN A 461 -7.14 38.48 17.92
C ASN A 461 -6.27 38.50 19.18
N ASN A 462 -6.47 39.48 20.06
CA ASN A 462 -5.81 39.51 21.38
C ASN A 462 -6.28 38.33 22.25
N GLU A 463 -7.58 38.03 22.28
CA GLU A 463 -8.12 36.85 22.98
C GLU A 463 -7.54 35.54 22.41
N LEU A 464 -7.44 35.44 21.08
CA LEU A 464 -6.86 34.28 20.41
C LEU A 464 -5.36 34.14 20.72
N GLU A 465 -4.61 35.25 20.79
CA GLU A 465 -3.21 35.24 21.21
C GLU A 465 -3.04 34.82 22.68
N GLU A 466 -3.95 35.23 23.56
CA GLU A 466 -3.96 34.79 24.96
C GLU A 466 -4.29 33.30 25.09
N GLU A 467 -5.27 32.79 24.34
CA GLU A 467 -5.57 31.37 24.27
C GLU A 467 -4.40 30.56 23.69
N LYS A 468 -3.78 31.06 22.63
CA LYS A 468 -2.57 30.44 22.05
C LYS A 468 -1.46 30.37 23.09
N ARG A 469 -1.19 31.46 23.82
CA ARG A 469 -0.17 31.48 24.88
C ARG A 469 -0.52 30.49 26.00
N ARG A 470 -1.79 30.35 26.35
CA ARG A 470 -2.26 29.37 27.33
C ARG A 470 -2.07 27.93 26.86
N LEU A 471 -2.43 27.63 25.60
CA LEU A 471 -2.25 26.31 25.00
C LEU A 471 -0.77 25.96 24.86
N GLU A 472 0.09 26.91 24.50
CA GLU A 472 1.55 26.72 24.47
C GLU A 472 2.11 26.37 25.85
N ALA A 473 1.61 27.01 26.92
CA ALA A 473 2.00 26.66 28.29
C ALA A 473 1.52 25.25 28.69
N GLU A 474 0.29 24.87 28.33
CA GLU A 474 -0.23 23.53 28.61
C GLU A 474 0.52 22.43 27.83
N ILE A 475 0.96 22.72 26.61
CA ILE A 475 1.83 21.82 25.84
C ILE A 475 3.20 21.68 26.52
N TYR A 476 3.78 22.78 27.01
CA TYR A 476 5.07 22.76 27.70
C TYR A 476 5.00 21.93 28.99
N ASP A 477 3.96 22.12 29.80
CA ASP A 477 3.72 21.32 31.00
C ASP A 477 3.48 19.83 30.66
N GLY A 478 2.74 19.55 29.58
CA GLY A 478 2.57 18.19 29.06
C GLY A 478 3.88 17.54 28.60
N GLN A 479 4.80 18.35 28.06
CA GLN A 479 6.12 17.90 27.63
C GLN A 479 7.02 17.60 28.84
N GLU A 480 6.94 18.38 29.92
CA GLU A 480 7.65 18.08 31.17
C GLU A 480 7.16 16.77 31.81
N LEU A 481 5.84 16.52 31.81
CA LEU A 481 5.27 15.25 32.25
C LEU A 481 5.72 14.06 31.39
N SER A 482 5.84 14.25 30.07
CA SER A 482 6.38 13.25 29.15
C SER A 482 7.84 12.93 29.45
N ASP A 483 8.66 13.94 29.70
CA ASP A 483 10.07 13.78 30.06
C ASP A 483 10.25 13.07 31.42
N GLU A 484 9.36 13.35 32.38
CA GLU A 484 9.29 12.60 33.65
C GLU A 484 8.90 11.13 33.44
N ALA A 485 7.94 10.86 32.56
CA ALA A 485 7.54 9.50 32.20
C ALA A 485 8.71 8.73 31.56
N VAL A 486 9.49 9.36 30.68
CA VAL A 486 10.69 8.77 30.07
C VAL A 486 11.76 8.48 31.15
N LYS A 487 11.97 9.39 32.10
CA LYS A 487 12.90 9.16 33.23
C LYS A 487 12.45 7.99 34.11
N LEU A 488 11.15 7.88 34.37
CA LEU A 488 10.57 6.76 35.13
C LEU A 488 10.72 5.45 34.36
N GLN A 489 10.48 5.44 33.04
CA GLN A 489 10.66 4.27 32.20
C GLN A 489 12.12 3.79 32.22
N LYS A 490 13.10 4.69 32.12
CA LYS A 490 14.53 4.33 32.27
C LYS A 490 14.84 3.71 33.64
N LYS A 491 14.27 4.27 34.72
CA LYS A 491 14.42 3.68 36.06
C LYS A 491 13.79 2.29 36.16
N ILE A 492 12.65 2.05 35.52
CA ILE A 492 12.01 0.74 35.47
C ILE A 492 12.92 -0.25 34.74
N THR A 493 13.44 0.10 33.57
CA THR A 493 14.35 -0.79 32.83
C THR A 493 15.65 -1.09 33.59
N GLU A 494 16.19 -0.11 34.32
CA GLU A 494 17.35 -0.33 35.19
C GLU A 494 17.03 -1.26 36.37
N LEU A 495 15.83 -1.17 36.93
CA LEU A 495 15.38 -2.07 38.00
C LEU A 495 15.14 -3.48 37.46
N ASP A 496 14.54 -3.62 36.29
CA ASP A 496 14.33 -4.92 35.64
C ASP A 496 15.66 -5.61 35.33
N ALA A 497 16.65 -4.88 34.79
CA ALA A 497 17.99 -5.42 34.57
C ALA A 497 18.68 -5.85 35.88
N LYS A 498 18.46 -5.12 36.98
CA LYS A 498 18.97 -5.54 38.30
C LYS A 498 18.25 -6.78 38.82
N ILE A 499 16.94 -6.91 38.58
CA ILE A 499 16.17 -8.10 38.95
C ILE A 499 16.67 -9.30 38.17
N GLU A 500 16.88 -9.18 36.86
CA GLU A 500 17.42 -10.24 36.01
C GLU A 500 18.81 -10.67 36.46
N ALA A 501 19.73 -9.72 36.71
CA ALA A 501 21.06 -10.03 37.23
C ALA A 501 21.04 -10.68 38.62
N ILE A 502 20.05 -10.36 39.46
CA ILE A 502 19.85 -11.03 40.75
C ILE A 502 19.31 -12.45 40.54
N GLN A 503 18.32 -12.62 39.65
CA GLN A 503 17.76 -13.93 39.31
C GLN A 503 18.83 -14.87 38.75
N GLU A 504 19.68 -14.39 37.84
CA GLU A 504 20.82 -15.16 37.30
C GLU A 504 21.77 -15.60 38.42
N LYS A 505 22.13 -14.69 39.34
CA LYS A 505 22.95 -15.03 40.51
C LYS A 505 22.28 -16.03 41.46
N TYR A 506 20.96 -15.97 41.61
CA TYR A 506 20.21 -16.96 42.39
C TYR A 506 20.25 -18.32 41.71
N VAL A 507 20.05 -18.39 40.40
CA VAL A 507 20.14 -19.64 39.62
C VAL A 507 21.55 -20.23 39.71
N GLU A 508 22.60 -19.43 39.49
CA GLU A 508 23.99 -19.89 39.66
C GLU A 508 24.25 -20.43 41.08
N MET A 509 23.69 -19.78 42.09
CA MET A 509 23.83 -20.22 43.48
C MET A 509 23.09 -21.54 43.70
N GLU A 510 21.88 -21.70 43.18
CA GLU A 510 21.13 -22.97 43.20
C GLU A 510 21.88 -24.09 42.47
N GLU A 511 22.42 -23.83 41.28
CA GLU A 511 23.24 -24.78 40.53
C GLU A 511 24.49 -25.20 41.31
N ARG A 512 25.18 -24.26 41.97
CA ARG A 512 26.31 -24.56 42.84
C ARG A 512 25.90 -25.40 44.05
N TYR A 513 24.76 -25.12 44.66
CA TYR A 513 24.24 -25.91 45.77
C TYR A 513 23.85 -27.33 45.32
N LEU A 514 23.18 -27.47 44.18
CA LEU A 514 22.85 -28.77 43.59
C LEU A 514 24.11 -29.56 43.24
N ALA A 515 25.10 -28.93 42.60
CA ALA A 515 26.37 -29.56 42.28
C ALA A 515 27.12 -30.03 43.54
N ALA A 516 27.13 -29.22 44.60
CA ALA A 516 27.73 -29.61 45.88
C ALA A 516 26.99 -30.77 46.55
N LEU A 517 25.66 -30.84 46.41
CA LEU A 517 24.83 -31.91 46.97
C LEU A 517 25.07 -33.23 46.21
N MET A 518 25.09 -33.19 44.87
CA MET A 518 25.43 -34.33 44.01
C MET A 518 26.86 -34.84 44.25
N ALA A 519 27.82 -33.94 44.45
CA ALA A 519 29.21 -34.32 44.77
C ALA A 519 29.36 -35.01 46.15
N LYS A 520 28.41 -34.77 47.06
CA LYS A 520 28.37 -35.41 48.38
C LYS A 520 27.70 -36.78 48.33
N GLU A 521 26.68 -36.97 47.49
CA GLU A 521 26.07 -38.28 47.24
C GLU A 521 27.02 -39.26 46.55
N HIS A 522 27.91 -38.80 45.66
CA HIS A 522 28.93 -39.65 45.02
C HIS A 522 30.09 -40.10 45.93
N LYS A 523 30.18 -39.57 47.17
CA LYS A 523 31.25 -39.90 48.14
C LYS A 523 30.79 -40.83 49.27
N LEU A 524 29.52 -41.23 49.27
CA LEU A 524 28.94 -42.29 50.10
C LEU A 524 28.80 -43.55 49.24
#